data_AF-A0A9N9IR53-F1
#
_entry.id   AF-A0A9N9IR53-F1
#
_cell.length_a   1.000
_cell.length_b   1.000
_cell.length_c   1.000
_cell.angle_alpha   90.00
_cell.angle_beta   90.00
_cell.angle_gamma   90.00
#
_symmetry.space_group_name_H-M   'P 1'
#
loop_
_entity.id
_entity.type
_entity.pdbx_description
1 polymer ?
#
loop_
_entity_poly.entity_id
_entity_poly.type
_entity_poly.pdbx_seq_one_letter_code
_entity_poly.pdbx_strand_id
1 'polypeptide(L)'
;WTWPTNSEKIEFIAARALPEIGNWKECNSFTSGWALKENERKTKRQHVIRMTTHIKKLLEIMFHTGTANLSQKLTAQQMREELIHRAQAGEIEKDEIPNETTIKNWISGFSHHWKEAMALRALDETENFKPS
;
A
#
# COMPACT_ATOMS: atom_id res chain seq x y z
N TRP A 1 16.00 -33.54 22.69
CA TRP A 1 14.69 -33.03 22.25
C TRP A 1 13.65 -34.07 22.62
N THR A 2 12.79 -33.77 23.59
CA THR A 2 11.69 -34.67 23.97
C THR A 2 10.46 -33.83 24.23
N TRP A 3 9.39 -34.15 23.51
CA TRP A 3 8.09 -33.52 23.66
C TRP A 3 7.37 -34.09 24.89
N PRO A 4 6.74 -33.27 25.74
CA PRO A 4 5.90 -33.78 26.81
C PRO A 4 4.53 -34.23 26.24
N THR A 5 4.22 -35.52 26.37
CA THR A 5 2.94 -36.15 25.96
C THR A 5 1.86 -36.08 27.04
N ASN A 6 1.85 -35.03 27.87
CA ASN A 6 0.79 -34.82 28.86
C ASN A 6 -0.11 -33.65 28.40
N SER A 7 -1.42 -33.92 28.27
CA SER A 7 -2.38 -33.15 27.47
C SER A 7 -2.84 -31.82 28.07
N GLU A 8 -2.06 -31.22 28.98
CA GLU A 8 -2.40 -29.94 29.61
C GLU A 8 -1.46 -28.79 29.21
N LYS A 9 -0.40 -29.05 28.42
CA LYS A 9 0.60 -28.03 28.03
C LYS A 9 1.17 -28.27 26.63
N ILE A 10 0.30 -28.35 25.61
CA ILE A 10 0.69 -28.64 24.22
C ILE A 10 1.25 -27.39 23.50
N GLU A 11 1.18 -26.19 24.07
CA GLU A 11 1.59 -24.95 23.40
C GLU A 11 2.83 -24.26 23.97
N PHE A 12 3.53 -24.88 24.92
CA PHE A 12 4.70 -24.25 25.54
C PHE A 12 6.02 -24.86 25.04
N ILE A 13 6.78 -24.08 24.28
CA ILE A 13 8.20 -24.37 24.02
C ILE A 13 9.00 -23.83 25.22
N ALA A 14 9.56 -24.72 26.03
CA ALA A 14 10.46 -24.35 27.12
C ALA A 14 11.89 -24.18 26.60
N ALA A 15 12.36 -22.94 26.46
CA ALA A 15 13.77 -22.62 26.27
C ALA A 15 14.42 -22.34 27.65
N ARG A 16 15.61 -22.92 27.91
CA ARG A 16 16.41 -22.58 29.10
C ARG A 16 17.03 -21.20 28.90
N ALA A 17 16.62 -20.21 29.67
CA ALA A 17 17.37 -18.96 29.84
C ALA A 17 18.44 -19.12 30.95
N LEU A 18 19.56 -18.41 30.78
CA LEU A 18 20.76 -18.42 31.63
C LEU A 18 20.45 -18.09 33.12
N PRO A 19 21.23 -18.62 34.07
CA PRO A 19 20.92 -18.58 35.52
C PRO A 19 21.12 -17.22 36.22
N GLU A 20 21.37 -16.12 35.52
CA GLU A 20 21.88 -14.88 36.14
C GLU A 20 21.07 -13.60 35.87
N ILE A 21 19.82 -13.71 35.41
CA ILE A 21 18.91 -12.56 35.37
C ILE A 21 17.89 -12.75 36.49
N GLY A 22 17.91 -11.81 37.44
CA GLY A 22 17.22 -11.87 38.73
C GLY A 22 15.72 -12.09 38.70
N ASN A 23 15.18 -12.16 39.92
CA ASN A 23 13.83 -12.57 40.33
C ASN A 23 12.69 -12.21 39.35
N TRP A 24 11.86 -13.21 39.04
CA TRP A 24 10.70 -13.09 38.15
C TRP A 24 9.69 -12.08 38.70
N LYS A 25 9.35 -11.07 37.91
CA LYS A 25 8.04 -10.42 38.04
C LYS A 25 7.08 -11.13 37.10
N GLU A 26 5.96 -11.60 37.64
CA GLU A 26 4.81 -12.05 36.87
C GLU A 26 4.30 -10.87 36.02
N CYS A 27 4.79 -10.74 34.79
CA CYS A 27 4.18 -9.86 33.80
C CYS A 27 2.99 -10.59 33.18
N ASN A 28 1.90 -10.74 33.93
CA ASN A 28 0.60 -11.08 33.36
C ASN A 28 0.02 -9.85 32.64
N SER A 29 0.54 -9.58 31.46
CA SER A 29 -0.16 -8.85 30.41
C SER A 29 0.61 -9.05 29.10
N PHE A 30 0.49 -10.24 28.50
CA PHE A 30 0.59 -10.36 27.05
C PHE A 30 -0.67 -9.74 26.41
N THR A 31 -0.90 -8.45 26.66
CA THR A 31 -1.58 -7.60 25.70
C THR A 31 -0.47 -7.08 24.80
N SER A 32 -0.02 -7.96 23.90
CA SER A 32 0.83 -7.57 22.78
C SER A 32 0.25 -6.30 22.17
N GLY A 33 1.06 -5.24 22.20
CA GLY A 33 0.81 -3.93 21.62
C GLY A 33 0.73 -3.96 20.10
N TRP A 34 -0.24 -4.73 19.60
CA TRP A 34 -0.68 -4.87 18.22
C TRP A 34 -2.20 -4.78 18.10
N ALA A 35 -2.94 -4.78 19.22
CA ALA A 35 -4.35 -4.43 19.24
C ALA A 35 -4.51 -2.90 19.31
N LEU A 36 -4.81 -2.29 18.16
CA LEU A 36 -5.45 -0.97 18.02
C LEU A 36 -4.91 0.13 18.95
N LYS A 37 -3.78 0.74 18.56
CA LYS A 37 -3.58 2.17 18.87
C LYS A 37 -4.30 3.00 17.83
N GLU A 38 -5.63 2.90 17.85
CA GLU A 38 -6.55 3.96 17.45
C GLU A 38 -6.43 5.09 18.48
N ASN A 39 -5.22 5.67 18.59
CA ASN A 39 -5.01 6.88 19.36
C ASN A 39 -4.46 7.93 18.40
N GLU A 40 -5.27 8.95 18.22
CA GLU A 40 -4.82 10.34 18.18
C GLU A 40 -3.52 10.60 17.42
N ARG A 41 -3.60 10.40 16.11
CA ARG A 41 -3.04 11.40 15.20
C ARG A 41 -4.17 12.29 14.69
N LYS A 42 -4.86 12.95 15.65
CA LYS A 42 -5.30 14.34 15.50
C LYS A 42 -4.07 15.27 15.56
N THR A 43 -2.95 14.86 14.95
CA THR A 43 -2.03 15.85 14.44
C THR A 43 -2.79 16.54 13.33
N LYS A 44 -2.60 17.84 13.20
CA LYS A 44 -3.08 18.67 12.10
C LYS A 44 -2.50 18.13 10.79
N ARG A 45 -2.98 16.97 10.33
CA ARG A 45 -2.59 16.36 9.06
C ARG A 45 -3.09 17.39 8.07
N GLN A 46 -2.14 18.08 7.44
CA GLN A 46 -2.39 18.96 6.30
C GLN A 46 -3.52 18.36 5.48
N HIS A 47 -4.49 19.18 5.07
CA HIS A 47 -5.63 18.77 4.27
C HIS A 47 -5.17 17.78 3.20
N VAL A 48 -5.31 16.47 3.47
CA VAL A 48 -4.94 15.43 2.52
C VAL A 48 -6.15 15.38 1.62
N ILE A 49 -6.10 16.13 0.52
CA ILE A 49 -7.13 16.11 -0.50
C ILE A 49 -7.26 14.65 -0.91
N ARG A 50 -8.38 14.03 -0.53
CA ARG A 50 -8.69 12.67 -0.98
C ARG A 50 -8.96 12.81 -2.47
N MET A 51 -8.07 12.25 -3.29
CA MET A 51 -8.25 12.27 -4.74
C MET A 51 -9.64 11.75 -5.08
N THR A 52 -10.45 12.61 -5.69
CA THR A 52 -11.80 12.26 -6.13
C THR A 52 -11.73 11.16 -7.18
N THR A 53 -12.82 10.44 -7.36
CA THR A 53 -12.91 9.39 -8.39
C THR A 53 -12.61 9.96 -9.78
N HIS A 54 -12.97 11.22 -10.03
CA HIS A 54 -12.69 11.92 -11.28
C HIS A 54 -11.18 12.12 -11.49
N ILE A 55 -10.48 12.71 -10.52
CA ILE A 55 -9.02 12.90 -10.59
C ILE A 55 -8.27 11.58 -10.78
N LYS A 56 -8.71 10.50 -10.10
CA LYS A 56 -8.12 9.16 -10.28
C LYS A 56 -8.25 8.65 -11.72
N LYS A 57 -9.42 8.81 -12.35
CA LYS A 57 -9.63 8.42 -13.75
C LYS A 57 -8.75 9.21 -14.71
N LEU A 58 -8.59 10.52 -14.47
CA LEU A 58 -7.70 11.35 -15.29
C LEU A 58 -6.25 10.90 -15.20
N LEU A 59 -5.77 10.63 -13.99
CA LEU A 59 -4.42 10.14 -13.77
C LEU A 59 -4.22 8.73 -14.36
N GLU A 60 -5.24 7.88 -14.32
CA GLU A 60 -5.20 6.58 -14.95
C GLU A 60 -5.05 6.68 -16.47
N ILE A 61 -5.83 7.54 -17.14
CA ILE A 61 -5.71 7.79 -18.58
C ILE A 61 -4.29 8.28 -18.92
N MET A 62 -3.78 9.25 -18.17
CA MET A 62 -2.42 9.77 -18.33
C MET A 62 -1.34 8.69 -18.13
N PHE A 63 -1.51 7.83 -17.12
CA PHE A 63 -0.59 6.74 -16.84
C PHE A 63 -0.57 5.72 -17.97
N HIS A 64 -1.74 5.29 -18.45
CA HIS A 64 -1.86 4.32 -19.54
C HIS A 64 -1.25 4.84 -20.84
N THR A 65 -1.50 6.10 -21.20
CA THR A 65 -0.85 6.76 -22.35
C THR A 65 0.68 6.69 -22.24
N GLY A 66 1.22 6.97 -21.06
CA GLY A 66 2.66 6.88 -20.79
C GLY A 66 3.24 5.46 -20.80
N THR A 67 2.42 4.44 -20.52
CA THR A 67 2.84 3.03 -20.62
C THR A 67 2.78 2.49 -22.05
N ALA A 68 1.82 2.95 -22.87
CA ALA A 68 1.72 2.58 -24.28
C ALA A 68 2.80 3.26 -25.13
N ASN A 69 3.22 4.46 -24.73
CA ASN A 69 4.30 5.20 -25.38
C ASN A 69 5.25 5.78 -24.33
N LEU A 70 6.44 5.18 -24.17
CA LEU A 70 7.45 5.62 -23.21
C LEU A 70 7.92 7.06 -23.43
N SER A 71 7.86 7.58 -24.67
CA SER A 71 8.19 8.99 -24.97
C SER A 71 7.15 9.98 -24.40
N GLN A 72 5.93 9.50 -24.14
CA GLN A 72 4.83 10.24 -23.54
C GLN A 72 4.66 9.93 -22.05
N LYS A 73 5.64 9.23 -21.44
CA LYS A 73 5.58 8.92 -20.01
C LYS A 73 5.61 10.19 -19.18
N LEU A 74 4.47 10.50 -18.58
CA LEU A 74 4.33 11.67 -17.71
C LEU A 74 4.92 11.38 -16.32
N THR A 75 5.75 12.30 -15.85
CA THR A 75 6.19 12.36 -14.45
C THR A 75 5.07 12.85 -13.55
N ALA A 76 5.20 12.67 -12.23
CA ALA A 76 4.22 13.17 -11.26
C ALA A 76 4.00 14.69 -11.39
N GLN A 77 5.06 15.45 -11.68
CA GLN A 77 4.99 16.88 -11.93
C GLN A 77 4.18 17.18 -13.20
N GLN A 78 4.47 16.51 -14.32
CA GLN A 78 3.75 16.74 -15.58
C GLN A 78 2.28 16.34 -15.48
N MET A 79 1.95 15.25 -14.78
CA MET A 79 0.56 14.88 -14.50
C MET A 79 -0.16 15.97 -13.70
N ARG A 80 0.54 16.65 -12.79
CA ARG A 80 -0.01 17.79 -12.04
C ARG A 80 -0.24 19.00 -12.93
N GLU A 81 0.69 19.31 -13.82
CA GLU A 81 0.57 20.42 -14.79
C GLU A 81 -0.63 20.20 -15.72
N GLU A 82 -0.83 18.98 -16.18
CA GLU A 82 -1.99 18.59 -16.98
C GLU A 82 -3.32 18.79 -16.22
N LEU A 83 -3.35 18.44 -14.93
CA LEU A 83 -4.52 18.75 -14.08
C LEU A 83 -4.73 20.27 -13.93
N ILE A 84 -3.66 21.06 -13.79
CA ILE A 84 -3.78 22.53 -13.72
C ILE A 84 -4.36 23.09 -15.02
N HIS A 85 -3.92 22.62 -16.19
CA HIS A 85 -4.48 23.04 -17.47
C HIS A 85 -5.98 22.72 -17.57
N ARG A 86 -6.39 21.53 -17.11
CA ARG A 86 -7.82 21.15 -17.05
C ARG A 86 -8.63 21.99 -16.06
N ALA A 87 -8.01 22.40 -14.96
CA ALA A 87 -8.65 23.31 -14.02
C ALA A 87 -8.83 24.71 -14.62
N GLN A 88 -7.87 25.18 -15.40
CA GLN A 88 -7.98 26.44 -16.15
C GLN A 88 -9.04 26.37 -17.24
N ALA A 89 -9.23 25.20 -17.86
CA ALA A 89 -10.31 24.95 -18.81
C ALA A 89 -11.70 24.83 -18.15
N GLY A 90 -11.77 24.80 -16.81
CA GLY A 90 -13.02 24.63 -16.05
C GLY A 90 -13.54 23.20 -16.01
N GLU A 91 -12.73 22.21 -16.41
CA GLU A 91 -13.10 20.79 -16.34
C GLU A 91 -13.03 20.24 -14.91
N ILE A 92 -12.14 20.80 -14.08
CA ILE A 92 -11.94 20.40 -12.68
C ILE A 92 -11.83 21.63 -11.77
N GLU A 93 -12.22 21.46 -10.51
CA GLU A 93 -12.02 22.50 -9.51
C GLU A 93 -10.55 22.56 -9.08
N LYS A 94 -10.03 23.79 -8.89
CA LYS A 94 -8.64 24.02 -8.48
C LYS A 94 -8.31 23.39 -7.12
N ASP A 95 -9.30 23.31 -6.24
CA ASP A 95 -9.18 22.73 -4.90
C ASP A 95 -9.14 21.20 -4.92
N GLU A 96 -9.51 20.56 -6.03
CA GLU A 96 -9.38 19.10 -6.20
C GLU A 96 -7.98 18.67 -6.67
N ILE A 97 -7.12 19.60 -7.09
CA ILE A 97 -5.81 19.27 -7.64
C ILE A 97 -4.90 18.73 -6.52
N PRO A 98 -4.51 17.45 -6.57
CA PRO A 98 -3.60 16.89 -5.57
C PRO A 98 -2.20 17.48 -5.72
N ASN A 99 -1.46 17.51 -4.60
CA ASN A 99 -0.05 17.87 -4.65
C ASN A 99 0.78 16.79 -5.37
N GLU A 100 1.96 17.17 -5.82
CA GLU A 100 2.85 16.28 -6.56
C GLU A 100 3.24 15.02 -5.76
N THR A 101 3.46 15.15 -4.44
CA THR A 101 3.77 14.01 -3.57
C THR A 101 2.63 12.99 -3.52
N THR A 102 1.38 13.45 -3.51
CA THR A 102 0.19 12.60 -3.52
C THR A 102 0.09 11.87 -4.85
N ILE A 103 0.34 12.56 -5.97
CA ILE A 103 0.39 11.94 -7.30
C ILE A 103 1.50 10.90 -7.35
N LYS A 104 2.71 11.20 -6.85
CA LYS A 104 3.84 10.26 -6.82
C LYS A 104 3.53 9.01 -5.99
N ASN A 105 2.91 9.18 -4.82
CA ASN A 105 2.48 8.07 -3.98
C ASN A 105 1.39 7.24 -4.67
N TRP A 106 0.44 7.89 -5.33
CA TRP A 106 -0.60 7.23 -6.11
C TRP A 106 0.00 6.43 -7.28
N ILE A 107 0.93 7.01 -8.07
CA ILE A 107 1.63 6.30 -9.15
C ILE A 107 2.35 5.06 -8.60
N SER A 108 3.02 5.18 -7.45
CA SER A 108 3.77 4.08 -6.84
C SER A 108 2.85 2.92 -6.46
N GLY A 109 1.71 3.22 -5.80
CA GLY A 109 0.70 2.21 -5.46
C GLY A 109 0.00 1.63 -6.68
N PHE A 110 -0.38 2.48 -7.64
CA PHE A 110 -1.07 2.07 -8.87
C PHE A 110 -0.18 1.18 -9.75
N SER A 111 1.11 1.51 -9.87
CA SER A 111 2.09 0.73 -10.62
C SER A 111 2.22 -0.70 -10.09
N HIS A 112 2.09 -0.90 -8.78
CA HIS A 112 2.15 -2.24 -8.19
C HIS A 112 0.96 -3.09 -8.66
N HIS A 113 -0.27 -2.59 -8.47
CA HIS A 113 -1.48 -3.29 -8.91
C HIS A 113 -1.51 -3.51 -10.43
N TRP A 114 -1.01 -2.55 -11.20
CA TRP A 114 -0.90 -2.70 -12.65
C TRP A 114 0.05 -3.83 -13.06
N LYS A 115 1.24 -3.89 -12.45
CA LYS A 115 2.21 -4.98 -12.71
C LYS A 115 1.65 -6.34 -12.33
N GLU A 116 0.97 -6.43 -11.19
CA GLU A 116 0.28 -7.65 -10.76
C GLU A 116 -0.79 -8.08 -11.77
N ALA A 117 -1.65 -7.15 -12.21
CA ALA A 117 -2.66 -7.42 -13.22
C ALA A 117 -2.07 -7.84 -14.58
N MET A 118 -0.96 -7.23 -15.00
CA MET A 118 -0.23 -7.65 -16.21
C MET A 118 0.33 -9.06 -16.07
N ALA A 119 0.91 -9.40 -14.92
CA ALA A 119 1.45 -10.73 -14.67
C ALA A 119 0.35 -11.80 -14.70
N LEU A 120 -0.81 -11.52 -14.11
CA LEU A 120 -1.97 -12.41 -14.16
C LEU A 120 -2.47 -12.64 -15.60
N ARG A 121 -2.56 -11.57 -16.42
CA ARG A 121 -2.94 -11.69 -17.83
C ARG A 121 -1.93 -12.52 -18.63
N ALA A 122 -0.63 -12.30 -18.41
CA ALA A 122 0.40 -13.07 -19.10
C ALA A 122 0.35 -14.56 -18.77
N LEU A 123 0.01 -14.93 -17.53
CA LEU A 123 -0.17 -16.34 -17.14
C LEU A 123 -1.38 -16.97 -17.86
N ASP A 124 -2.52 -16.28 -17.90
CA ASP A 124 -3.73 -16.74 -18.60
C ASP A 124 -3.49 -16.94 -20.12
N GLU A 125 -2.73 -16.03 -20.74
CA GLU A 125 -2.31 -16.15 -22.15
C GLU A 125 -1.44 -17.40 -22.38
N THR A 126 -0.58 -17.76 -21.43
CA THR A 126 0.26 -18.97 -21.53
C THR A 126 -0.49 -20.27 -21.30
N GLU A 127 -1.54 -20.29 -20.47
CA GLU A 127 -2.36 -21.48 -20.27
C GLU A 127 -3.29 -21.76 -21.46
N ASN A 128 -3.80 -20.72 -22.12
CA ASN A 128 -4.63 -20.83 -23.32
C ASN A 128 -3.84 -21.23 -24.58
N PHE A 129 -2.50 -21.21 -24.55
CA PHE A 129 -1.63 -21.58 -25.67
C PHE A 129 -1.16 -23.05 -25.66
N LYS A 130 -1.83 -23.95 -24.92
CA LYS A 130 -1.54 -25.40 -25.03
C LYS A 130 -1.93 -25.91 -26.43
N PRO A 131 -0.97 -26.34 -27.28
CA PRO A 131 -1.30 -26.93 -28.57
C PRO A 131 -2.02 -28.28 -28.35
N SER A 132 -3.13 -28.47 -29.06
CA SER A 132 -3.85 -29.77 -29.17
C SER A 132 -3.03 -30.81 -29.91
#